data_AF-A0A1M6JWC0-F1
#
_entry.id   AF-A0A1M6JWC0-F1
#
_cell.length_a   1.000
_cell.length_b   1.000
_cell.length_c   1.000
_cell.angle_alpha   90.00
_cell.angle_beta   90.00
_cell.angle_gamma   90.00
#
_symmetry.space_group_name_H-M   'P 1'
#
loop_
_entity.id
_entity.type
_entity.pdbx_description
1 polymer ?
#
loop_
_entity_poly.entity_id
_entity_poly.type
_entity_poly.pdbx_seq_one_letter_code
_entity_poly.pdbx_strand_id
1 'polypeptide(L)' 'MEQQNRDYLMSVYNIRRLKKRESIESFDCGDADLNDFILKESPFYRQALLAE' A
#
# COMPACT_ATOMS: atom_id res chain seq x y z
N MET A 1 -21.86 7.68 6.11
CA MET A 1 -21.13 6.57 6.77
C MET A 1 -19.69 6.47 6.28
N GLU A 2 -19.42 6.57 4.97
CA GLU A 2 -18.05 6.48 4.43
C GLU A 2 -17.11 7.61 4.88
N GLN A 3 -17.63 8.83 5.05
CA GLN A 3 -16.82 9.98 5.48
C GLN A 3 -16.29 9.85 6.92
N GLN A 4 -17.12 9.40 7.86
CA GLN A 4 -16.72 9.17 9.26
C GLN A 4 -15.63 8.10 9.39
N ASN A 5 -15.64 7.09 8.52
CA ASN A 5 -14.60 6.07 8.51
C ASN A 5 -13.26 6.60 8.02
N ARG A 6 -13.24 7.50 7.02
CA ARG A 6 -11.99 8.15 6.58
C ARG A 6 -11.37 9.00 7.66
N ASP A 7 -12.17 9.83 8.33
CA ASP A 7 -11.68 10.74 9.37
C ASP A 7 -11.11 9.96 10.56
N TYR A 8 -11.80 8.87 10.95
CA TYR A 8 -11.29 7.95 11.97
C TYR A 8 -9.97 7.30 11.55
N LEU A 9 -9.88 6.75 10.33
CA LEU A 9 -8.67 6.11 9.83
C LEU A 9 -7.48 7.08 9.76
N MET A 10 -7.71 8.33 9.36
CA MET A 10 -6.67 9.36 9.33
C MET A 10 -6.21 9.79 10.74
N SER A 11 -7.06 9.65 11.76
CA SER A 11 -6.69 9.95 13.15
C SER A 11 -5.90 8.82 13.83
N VAL A 12 -6.19 7.57 13.47
CA VAL A 12 -5.58 6.39 14.11
C VAL A 12 -4.31 5.96 13.37
N TYR A 13 -4.27 6.11 12.04
CA TYR A 13 -3.19 5.64 11.21
C TYR A 13 -2.49 6.78 10.46
N ASN A 14 -1.16 6.66 10.31
CA ASN A 14 -0.39 7.52 9.44
C ASN A 14 -0.45 6.99 7.99
N ILE A 15 -1.34 7.57 7.19
CA ILE A 15 -1.47 7.24 5.77
C ILE A 15 -0.54 8.13 4.96
N ARG A 16 0.46 7.53 4.32
CA ARG A 16 1.44 8.25 3.49
C ARG A 16 1.93 7.41 2.32
N ARG A 17 2.45 8.08 1.29
CA ARG A 17 3.11 7.41 0.16
C ARG A 17 4.46 6.83 0.57
N LEU A 18 4.78 5.63 0.07
CA LEU A 18 6.06 4.97 0.28
C LEU A 18 7.20 5.70 -0.45
N LYS A 19 8.30 6.02 0.23
CA LYS A 19 9.47 6.69 -0.36
C LYS A 19 10.27 5.70 -1.23
N LYS A 20 11.22 6.20 -2.03
CA LYS A 20 11.98 5.36 -2.98
C LYS A 20 12.84 4.26 -2.32
N ARG A 21 13.17 4.40 -1.04
CA ARG A 21 14.03 3.47 -0.28
C ARG A 21 13.30 2.72 0.82
N GLU A 22 11.98 2.88 0.88
CA GLU A 22 11.16 2.17 1.85
C GLU A 22 10.56 0.95 1.16
N SER A 23 10.62 -0.20 1.82
CA SER A 23 10.05 -1.47 1.39
C SER A 23 9.18 -2.02 2.50
N ILE A 24 8.20 -2.84 2.13
CA ILE A 24 7.33 -3.52 3.07
C ILE A 24 7.96 -4.89 3.35
N GLU A 25 8.28 -5.16 4.61
CA GLU A 25 8.93 -6.43 5.01
C GLU A 25 7.92 -7.57 5.15
N SER A 26 6.72 -7.27 5.62
CA SER A 26 5.66 -8.24 5.84
C SER A 26 4.29 -7.62 5.57
N PHE A 27 3.45 -8.33 4.83
CA PHE A 27 2.07 -7.96 4.56
C PHE A 27 1.27 -9.24 4.32
N ASP A 28 0.14 -9.36 5.00
CA ASP A 28 -0.80 -10.46 4.78
C ASP A 28 -2.24 -9.97 4.97
N CYS A 29 -3.03 -9.96 3.90
CA CYS A 29 -4.46 -9.67 3.95
C CYS A 29 -5.35 -10.90 3.71
N GLY A 30 -4.78 -12.11 3.68
CA GLY A 30 -5.48 -13.36 3.37
C GLY A 30 -5.66 -13.62 1.87
N ASP A 31 -5.24 -12.70 0.99
CA ASP A 31 -5.21 -12.88 -0.46
C ASP A 31 -3.77 -13.03 -0.93
N ALA A 32 -3.45 -14.21 -1.45
CA ALA A 32 -2.10 -14.54 -1.89
C ALA A 32 -1.62 -13.68 -3.08
N ASP A 33 -2.53 -13.33 -4.00
CA ASP A 33 -2.19 -12.52 -5.18
C ASP A 33 -1.86 -11.09 -4.77
N LEU A 34 -2.68 -10.50 -3.89
CA LEU A 34 -2.42 -9.16 -3.36
C LEU A 34 -1.16 -9.10 -2.49
N ASN A 35 -0.91 -10.13 -1.68
CA ASN A 35 0.29 -10.22 -0.86
C ASN A 35 1.55 -10.26 -1.73
N ASP A 36 1.56 -11.10 -2.76
CA ASP A 36 2.69 -11.20 -3.70
C ASP A 36 2.87 -9.90 -4.50
N PHE A 37 1.78 -9.28 -4.95
CA PHE A 37 1.85 -7.98 -5.62
C PHE A 37 2.49 -6.91 -4.72
N ILE A 38 2.03 -6.76 -3.48
CA ILE A 38 2.53 -5.70 -2.57
C ILE A 38 3.99 -5.93 -2.21
N LEU A 39 4.37 -7.17 -1.89
CA LEU A 39 5.71 -7.51 -1.38
C LEU A 39 6.76 -7.60 -2.49
N LYS A 40 6.41 -8.14 -3.66
CA LYS A 40 7.38 -8.48 -4.71
C LYS A 40 7.25 -7.58 -5.93
N GLU A 41 6.02 -7.29 -6.37
CA GLU A 41 5.81 -6.72 -7.70
C GLU A 41 5.68 -5.20 -7.72
N SER A 42 5.11 -4.61 -6.66
CA SER A 42 4.83 -3.18 -6.54
C SER A 42 6.03 -2.25 -6.84
N PRO A 43 7.29 -2.60 -6.51
CA PRO A 43 8.44 -1.77 -6.85
C PRO A 43 8.71 -1.70 -8.36
N PHE A 44 8.43 -2.77 -9.10
CA PHE A 44 8.64 -2.83 -10.55
C PHE A 44 7.61 -1.98 -11.28
N TYR A 45 6.34 -2.02 -10.85
CA TYR A 45 5.29 -1.15 -11.39
C TYR A 45 5.59 0.33 -11.17
N ARG A 46 6.18 0.69 -10.02
CA ARG A 46 6.63 2.06 -9.74
C ARG A 46 7.74 2.52 -10.68
N GLN A 47 8.64 1.62 -11.06
CA GLN A 47 9.76 1.93 -11.96
C GLN A 47 9.32 2.00 -13.42
N ALA A 48 8.36 1.15 -13.81
CA ALA A 48 7.93 1.01 -15.18
C ALA A 48 6.98 2.14 -15.67
N LEU A 49 6.59 3.09 -14.81
CA LEU A 49 5.60 4.15 -15.12
C LEU A 49 4.28 3.58 -15.73
N LEU A 50 3.94 2.31 -15.43
CA LEU A 50 2.76 1.64 -16.00
C LEU A 50 1.45 2.05 -15.33
N ALA A 51 1.52 2.85 -14.28
CA ALA A 51 0.38 3.47 -13.63
C ALA A 51 0.57 5.00 -13.69
N GLU A 52 0.06 5.59 -14.77
CA GLU A 52 -0.20 7.03 -14.91
C GLU A 52 -1.65 7.33 -14.51
#